data_AF-A0A2W4MCE5-F1
#
_entry.id   AF-A0A2W4MCE5-F1
#
_cell.length_a   1.000
_cell.length_b   1.000
_cell.length_c   1.000
_cell.angle_alpha   90.00
_cell.angle_beta   90.00
_cell.angle_gamma   90.00
#
_symmetry.space_group_name_H-M   'P 1'
#
loop_
_entity.id
_entity.type
_entity.pdbx_description
1 polymer ?
#
loop_
_entity_poly.entity_id
_entity_poly.type
_entity_poly.pdbx_seq_one_letter_code
_entity_poly.pdbx_strand_id
1 'polypeptide(L)'
;MGLLVMKFGGTSVGSAAAIKSLAAIVAEQRKPWGAVAVVVSAMSGVTDALIRGATGSAAGDRDIGMATAADLRERHAAALRELVGDTDDARAVWGRITALIDEYALLCRSVGVLGEVSARAMDAISGLGERMSAPLVAAALRARGIEAEAIDATELIVTTA
;
A
#
# COMPACT_ATOMS: atom_id res chain seq x y z
N MET A 1 -29.58 -6.83 -6.37
CA MET A 1 -28.16 -6.45 -6.37
C MET A 1 -27.59 -6.70 -4.99
N GLY A 2 -26.46 -7.40 -4.91
CA GLY A 2 -25.80 -7.80 -3.67
C GLY A 2 -24.39 -7.23 -3.58
N LEU A 3 -23.73 -7.40 -2.45
CA LEU A 3 -22.34 -7.00 -2.27
C LEU A 3 -21.41 -8.18 -2.61
N LEU A 4 -20.43 -7.97 -3.48
CA LEU A 4 -19.31 -8.89 -3.66
C LEU A 4 -18.06 -8.37 -2.95
N VAL A 5 -17.41 -9.23 -2.16
CA VAL A 5 -16.09 -8.93 -1.58
C VAL A 5 -15.02 -9.67 -2.40
N MET A 6 -14.01 -8.95 -2.87
CA MET A 6 -12.93 -9.50 -3.69
C MET A 6 -11.59 -9.21 -3.03
N LYS A 7 -10.80 -10.26 -2.77
CA LYS A 7 -9.44 -10.12 -2.21
C LYS A 7 -8.38 -10.35 -3.28
N PHE A 8 -7.42 -9.44 -3.36
CA PHE A 8 -6.26 -9.51 -4.26
C PHE A 8 -4.96 -9.58 -3.48
N GLY A 9 -4.12 -10.58 -3.79
CA GLY A 9 -2.82 -10.78 -3.15
C GLY A 9 -1.72 -9.90 -3.73
N GLY A 10 -0.53 -9.96 -3.11
CA GLY A 10 0.59 -9.08 -3.48
C GLY A 10 1.07 -9.21 -4.92
N THR A 11 0.94 -10.40 -5.53
CA THR A 11 1.21 -10.59 -6.96
C THR A 11 0.16 -9.93 -7.85
N SER A 12 -1.11 -9.94 -7.44
CA SER A 12 -2.23 -9.29 -8.13
C SER A 12 -2.20 -7.76 -8.05
N VAL A 13 -1.41 -7.20 -7.14
CA VAL A 13 -1.14 -5.75 -7.04
C VAL A 13 0.34 -5.41 -7.23
N GLY A 14 1.16 -6.36 -7.69
CA GLY A 14 2.63 -6.22 -7.67
C GLY A 14 3.20 -5.31 -8.75
N SER A 15 2.40 -4.94 -9.74
CA SER A 15 2.78 -4.06 -10.84
C SER A 15 1.57 -3.30 -11.37
N ALA A 16 1.80 -2.23 -12.13
CA ALA A 16 0.72 -1.51 -12.79
C ALA A 16 -0.08 -2.40 -13.75
N ALA A 17 0.57 -3.33 -14.46
CA ALA A 17 -0.12 -4.32 -15.30
C ALA A 17 -1.05 -5.25 -14.49
N ALA A 18 -0.60 -5.70 -13.32
CA ALA A 18 -1.42 -6.52 -12.42
C ALA A 18 -2.61 -5.73 -11.88
N ILE A 19 -2.38 -4.47 -11.48
CA ILE A 19 -3.44 -3.57 -10.99
C ILE A 19 -4.45 -3.22 -12.10
N LYS A 20 -4.00 -3.04 -13.35
CA LYS A 20 -4.89 -2.88 -14.52
C LYS A 20 -5.78 -4.10 -14.72
N SER A 21 -5.22 -5.29 -14.59
CA SER A 21 -5.98 -6.55 -14.66
C SER A 21 -7.00 -6.66 -13.52
N LEU A 22 -6.60 -6.37 -12.29
CA LEU A 22 -7.48 -6.30 -11.13
C LEU A 22 -8.65 -5.35 -11.39
N ALA A 23 -8.37 -4.14 -11.86
CA ALA A 23 -9.39 -3.12 -12.11
C ALA A 23 -10.38 -3.54 -13.21
N ALA A 24 -9.92 -4.29 -14.22
CA ALA A 24 -10.80 -4.89 -15.22
C ALA A 24 -11.73 -5.95 -14.62
N ILE A 25 -11.22 -6.83 -13.75
CA ILE A 25 -12.03 -7.84 -13.07
C ILE A 25 -13.10 -7.16 -12.20
N VAL A 26 -12.73 -6.13 -11.42
CA VAL A 26 -13.68 -5.36 -10.59
C VAL A 26 -14.77 -4.71 -11.44
N ALA A 27 -14.42 -4.14 -12.61
CA ALA A 27 -15.37 -3.54 -13.53
C ALA A 27 -16.41 -4.55 -14.04
N GLU A 28 -15.97 -5.76 -14.39
CA GLU A 28 -16.85 -6.82 -14.85
C GLU A 28 -17.77 -7.34 -13.73
N GLN A 29 -17.24 -7.52 -12.52
CA GLN A 29 -18.02 -8.01 -11.38
C GLN A 29 -19.02 -6.98 -10.85
N ARG A 30 -18.80 -5.68 -11.06
CA ARG A 30 -19.78 -4.64 -10.70
C ARG A 30 -21.11 -4.81 -11.44
N LYS A 31 -21.12 -5.34 -12.68
CA LYS A 31 -22.33 -5.48 -13.50
C LYS A 31 -23.39 -6.40 -12.85
N PRO A 32 -23.09 -7.65 -12.44
CA PRO A 32 -24.07 -8.53 -11.81
C PRO A 32 -24.35 -8.22 -10.33
N TRP A 33 -23.39 -7.66 -9.59
CA TRP A 33 -23.54 -7.46 -8.14
C TRP A 33 -24.13 -6.09 -7.79
N GLY A 34 -23.74 -5.02 -8.50
CA GLY A 34 -24.13 -3.64 -8.18
C GLY A 34 -23.20 -2.95 -7.19
N ALA A 35 -22.60 -3.69 -6.24
CA ALA A 35 -21.59 -3.19 -5.32
C ALA A 35 -20.43 -4.19 -5.16
N VAL A 36 -19.20 -3.68 -5.09
CA VAL A 36 -17.99 -4.48 -4.89
C VAL A 36 -17.10 -3.82 -3.83
N ALA A 37 -16.71 -4.59 -2.81
CA ALA A 37 -15.66 -4.22 -1.86
C ALA A 37 -14.36 -4.93 -2.24
N VAL A 38 -13.27 -4.17 -2.34
CA VAL A 38 -11.96 -4.68 -2.75
C VAL A 38 -11.01 -4.67 -1.56
N VAL A 39 -10.44 -5.83 -1.23
CA VAL A 39 -9.42 -6.00 -0.19
C VAL A 39 -8.09 -6.29 -0.87
N VAL A 40 -7.06 -5.51 -0.58
CA VAL A 40 -5.74 -5.64 -1.21
C VAL A 40 -4.66 -5.90 -0.19
N SER A 41 -3.68 -6.73 -0.56
CA SER A 41 -2.39 -6.80 0.13
C SER A 41 -1.47 -5.65 -0.30
N ALA A 42 -0.31 -5.52 0.35
CA ALA A 42 0.80 -4.72 -0.17
C ALA A 42 1.26 -5.19 -1.57
N MET A 43 1.93 -4.32 -2.32
CA MET A 43 2.58 -4.73 -3.58
C MET A 43 3.62 -5.83 -3.32
N SER A 44 3.83 -6.72 -4.29
CA SER A 44 4.77 -7.84 -4.18
C SER A 44 6.13 -7.44 -3.60
N GLY A 45 6.53 -8.11 -2.51
CA GLY A 45 7.82 -7.89 -1.83
C GLY A 45 7.90 -6.63 -0.95
N VAL A 46 6.86 -5.79 -0.89
CA VAL A 46 6.85 -4.58 -0.05
C VAL A 46 6.84 -4.93 1.44
N THR A 47 5.98 -5.84 1.90
CA THR A 47 5.95 -6.25 3.31
C THR A 47 7.29 -6.81 3.77
N ASP A 48 7.91 -7.67 2.97
CA ASP A 48 9.24 -8.21 3.29
C ASP A 48 10.31 -7.12 3.33
N ALA A 49 10.24 -6.11 2.44
CA ALA A 49 11.16 -4.98 2.44
C ALA A 49 11.00 -4.12 3.70
N LEU A 50 9.76 -3.81 4.09
CA LEU A 50 9.45 -3.07 5.32
C LEU A 50 10.01 -3.78 6.55
N ILE A 51 9.76 -5.08 6.67
CA ILE A 51 10.26 -5.92 7.77
C ILE A 51 11.80 -5.93 7.77
N ARG A 52 12.44 -6.15 6.61
CA ARG A 52 13.91 -6.14 6.50
C ARG A 52 14.51 -4.81 6.92
N GLY A 53 13.93 -3.69 6.51
CA GLY A 53 14.45 -2.39 6.92
C GLY A 53 14.25 -2.11 8.42
N ALA A 54 13.17 -2.60 9.03
CA ALA A 54 12.98 -2.52 10.47
C ALA A 54 14.01 -3.36 11.24
N THR A 55 14.16 -4.63 10.88
CA THR A 55 15.10 -5.55 11.56
C THR A 55 16.56 -5.17 11.33
N GLY A 56 16.91 -4.72 10.12
CA GLY A 56 18.24 -4.21 9.82
C GLY A 56 18.54 -2.92 10.60
N SER A 57 17.57 -2.00 10.72
CA SER A 57 17.74 -0.80 11.55
C SER A 57 17.99 -1.17 13.00
N ALA A 58 17.23 -2.11 13.56
CA ALA A 58 17.45 -2.61 14.93
C ALA A 58 18.84 -3.25 15.11
N ALA A 59 19.34 -3.93 14.07
CA ALA A 59 20.67 -4.54 14.06
C ALA A 59 21.83 -3.54 13.87
N GLY A 60 21.54 -2.24 13.78
CA GLY A 60 22.55 -1.18 13.68
C GLY A 60 22.91 -0.76 12.25
N ASP A 61 22.25 -1.30 11.23
CA ASP A 61 22.37 -0.78 9.86
C ASP A 61 21.60 0.54 9.75
N ARG A 62 22.33 1.65 9.70
CA ARG A 62 21.76 2.99 9.74
C ARG A 62 21.13 3.43 8.41
N ASP A 63 21.48 2.77 7.32
CA ASP A 63 21.11 3.19 5.96
C ASP A 63 19.97 2.36 5.38
N ILE A 64 19.80 1.10 5.82
CA ILE A 64 18.81 0.18 5.25
C ILE A 64 17.38 0.71 5.26
N GLY A 65 16.95 1.39 6.33
CA GLY A 65 15.63 1.99 6.43
C GLY A 65 15.43 3.11 5.39
N MET A 66 16.45 3.96 5.21
CA MET A 66 16.39 5.04 4.21
C MET A 66 16.45 4.50 2.78
N ALA A 67 17.30 3.50 2.52
CA ALA A 67 17.42 2.84 1.23
C ALA A 67 16.10 2.14 0.85
N THR A 68 15.48 1.45 1.80
CA THR A 68 14.16 0.83 1.60
C THR A 68 13.09 1.88 1.31
N ALA A 69 13.09 3.01 2.03
CA ALA A 69 12.15 4.10 1.77
C ALA A 69 12.32 4.69 0.35
N ALA A 70 13.56 4.79 -0.15
CA ALA A 70 13.83 5.25 -1.51
C ALA A 70 13.29 4.27 -2.57
N ASP A 71 13.55 2.97 -2.40
CA ASP A 71 13.01 1.92 -3.28
C ASP A 71 11.47 1.90 -3.28
N LEU A 72 10.85 2.04 -2.10
CA LEU A 72 9.39 2.15 -1.99
C LEU A 72 8.86 3.37 -2.75
N ARG A 73 9.52 4.53 -2.65
CA ARG A 73 9.12 5.73 -3.40
C ARG A 73 9.20 5.48 -4.90
N GLU A 74 10.30 4.92 -5.40
CA GLU A 74 10.47 4.65 -6.82
C GLU A 74 9.39 3.70 -7.35
N ARG A 75 9.17 2.56 -6.67
CA ARG A 75 8.18 1.56 -7.09
C ARG A 75 6.76 2.13 -7.16
N HIS A 76 6.33 2.83 -6.11
CA HIS A 76 4.97 3.36 -6.04
C HIS A 76 4.77 4.55 -6.99
N ALA A 77 5.78 5.42 -7.17
CA ALA A 77 5.72 6.51 -8.15
C ALA A 77 5.63 5.98 -9.58
N ALA A 78 6.43 4.95 -9.91
CA ALA A 78 6.38 4.31 -11.22
C ALA A 78 5.01 3.68 -11.49
N ALA A 79 4.48 2.93 -10.53
CA ALA A 79 3.16 2.32 -10.66
C ALA A 79 2.05 3.38 -10.83
N LEU A 80 2.05 4.42 -10.00
CA LEU A 80 1.05 5.48 -10.05
C LEU A 80 1.06 6.23 -11.38
N ARG A 81 2.26 6.58 -11.88
CA ARG A 81 2.43 7.22 -13.18
C ARG A 81 1.89 6.36 -14.32
N GLU A 82 2.16 5.06 -14.30
CA GLU A 82 1.69 4.15 -15.35
C GLU A 82 0.17 3.86 -15.29
N LEU A 83 -0.42 3.98 -14.10
CA LEU A 83 -1.84 3.72 -13.86
C LEU A 83 -2.72 4.93 -14.16
N VAL A 84 -2.28 6.12 -13.76
CA VAL A 84 -3.13 7.33 -13.69
C VAL A 84 -2.55 8.50 -14.50
N GLY A 85 -1.24 8.50 -14.79
CA GLY A 85 -0.56 9.63 -15.44
C GLY A 85 -0.30 10.78 -14.48
N ASP A 86 -0.28 12.01 -15.01
CA ASP A 86 -0.08 13.25 -14.23
C ASP A 86 -1.42 14.00 -14.11
N THR A 87 -2.13 13.75 -13.03
CA THR A 87 -3.43 14.35 -12.71
C THR A 87 -3.44 14.89 -11.29
N ASP A 88 -4.39 15.75 -10.95
CA ASP A 88 -4.57 16.22 -9.56
C ASP A 88 -4.86 15.05 -8.59
N ASP A 89 -5.65 14.06 -9.03
CA ASP A 89 -5.91 12.85 -8.25
C ASP A 89 -4.61 12.05 -8.01
N ALA A 90 -3.78 11.88 -9.05
CA ALA A 90 -2.47 11.24 -8.91
C ALA A 90 -1.57 12.00 -7.93
N ARG A 91 -1.54 13.34 -7.98
CA ARG A 91 -0.77 14.15 -7.03
C ARG A 91 -1.26 13.98 -5.58
N ALA A 92 -2.57 13.97 -5.36
CA ALA A 92 -3.15 13.76 -4.03
C ALA A 92 -2.83 12.36 -3.48
N VAL A 93 -3.00 11.33 -4.30
CA VAL A 93 -2.66 9.94 -3.96
C VAL A 93 -1.17 9.80 -3.66
N TRP A 94 -0.31 10.43 -4.46
CA TRP A 94 1.13 10.43 -4.23
C TRP A 94 1.52 11.09 -2.90
N GLY A 95 0.87 12.20 -2.54
CA GLY A 95 1.05 12.84 -1.24
C GLY A 95 0.73 11.90 -0.08
N ARG A 96 -0.38 11.16 -0.14
CA ARG A 96 -0.76 10.16 0.88
C ARG A 96 0.25 9.02 0.97
N ILE A 97 0.69 8.46 -0.16
CA ILE A 97 1.68 7.38 -0.20
C ILE A 97 3.03 7.86 0.37
N THR A 98 3.48 9.06 -0.01
CA THR A 98 4.76 9.59 0.46
C THR A 98 4.75 9.85 1.96
N ALA A 99 3.64 10.34 2.52
CA ALA A 99 3.49 10.50 3.97
C ALA A 99 3.64 9.18 4.73
N LEU A 100 3.09 8.07 4.20
CA LEU A 100 3.26 6.73 4.78
C LEU A 100 4.71 6.23 4.68
N ILE A 101 5.41 6.55 3.58
CA ILE A 101 6.83 6.19 3.43
C ILE A 101 7.70 7.03 4.37
N ASP A 102 7.34 8.29 4.63
CA ASP A 102 8.03 9.15 5.59
C ASP A 102 7.80 8.66 7.03
N GLU A 103 6.58 8.18 7.34
CA GLU A 103 6.25 7.49 8.60
C GLU A 103 7.13 6.24 8.79
N TYR A 104 7.22 5.39 7.75
CA TYR A 104 8.13 4.24 7.75
C TYR A 104 9.58 4.63 8.07
N ALA A 105 10.10 5.64 7.38
CA ALA A 105 11.48 6.09 7.59
C ALA A 105 11.71 6.62 9.02
N LEU A 106 10.72 7.30 9.61
CA LEU A 106 10.76 7.76 10.99
C LEU A 106 10.77 6.60 12.00
N LEU A 107 9.93 5.59 11.77
CA LEU A 107 9.87 4.40 12.61
C LEU A 107 11.20 3.62 12.55
N CYS A 108 11.77 3.42 11.36
CA CYS A 108 13.08 2.79 11.22
C CYS A 108 14.20 3.55 11.94
N ARG A 109 14.22 4.89 11.87
CA ARG A 109 15.20 5.69 12.64
C ARG A 109 15.03 5.48 14.15
N SER A 110 13.79 5.47 14.64
CA SER A 110 13.50 5.28 16.07
C SER A 110 13.92 3.89 16.54
N VAL A 111 13.61 2.85 15.75
CA VAL A 111 14.06 1.48 15.97
C VAL A 111 15.59 1.38 15.98
N GLY A 112 16.28 2.05 15.05
CA GLY A 112 17.74 2.06 15.00
C GLY A 112 18.40 2.80 16.18
N VAL A 113 17.74 3.82 16.74
CA VAL A 113 18.20 4.49 17.97
C VAL A 113 18.05 3.57 19.18
N LEU A 114 16.95 2.82 19.27
CA LEU A 114 16.70 1.89 20.38
C LEU A 114 17.52 0.60 20.29
N GLY A 115 17.91 0.19 19.08
CA GLY A 115 18.61 -1.09 18.84
C GLY A 115 17.70 -2.32 18.95
N GLU A 116 16.38 -2.11 19.01
CA GLU A 116 15.38 -3.18 19.06
C GLU A 116 14.09 -2.75 18.36
N VAL A 117 13.33 -3.74 17.90
CA VAL A 117 11.99 -3.53 17.31
C VAL A 117 10.96 -4.30 18.14
N SER A 118 10.04 -3.57 18.76
CA SER A 118 8.92 -4.19 19.48
C SER A 118 7.90 -4.78 18.52
N ALA A 119 7.08 -5.74 18.98
CA ALA A 119 5.99 -6.30 18.19
C ALA A 119 5.04 -5.21 17.66
N ARG A 120 4.67 -4.25 18.52
CA ARG A 120 3.84 -3.10 18.13
C ARG A 120 4.48 -2.25 17.02
N ALA A 121 5.78 -1.99 17.10
CA ALA A 121 6.48 -1.25 16.05
C ALA A 121 6.55 -2.06 14.75
N MET A 122 6.74 -3.38 14.83
CA MET A 122 6.75 -4.27 13.68
C MET A 122 5.39 -4.30 12.97
N ASP A 123 4.28 -4.38 13.73
CA ASP A 123 2.93 -4.34 13.18
C ASP A 123 2.66 -3.00 12.48
N ALA A 124 3.02 -1.89 13.13
CA ALA A 124 2.89 -0.56 12.55
C ALA A 124 3.69 -0.42 11.26
N ILE A 125 4.93 -0.93 11.20
CA ILE A 125 5.79 -0.86 10.02
C ILE A 125 5.26 -1.76 8.90
N SER A 126 4.99 -3.03 9.20
CA SER A 126 4.62 -4.03 8.18
C SER A 126 3.26 -3.73 7.54
N GLY A 127 2.30 -3.18 8.30
CA GLY A 127 0.99 -2.80 7.80
C GLY A 127 0.97 -1.57 6.87
N LEU A 128 2.08 -0.83 6.75
CA LEU A 128 2.16 0.31 5.84
C LEU A 128 2.04 -0.11 4.37
N GLY A 129 2.41 -1.35 4.02
CA GLY A 129 2.37 -1.83 2.64
C GLY A 129 0.95 -1.83 2.04
N GLU A 130 -0.03 -2.34 2.77
CA GLU A 130 -1.44 -2.31 2.40
C GLU A 130 -1.98 -0.88 2.33
N ARG A 131 -1.58 -0.03 3.29
CA ARG A 131 -1.98 1.39 3.36
C ARG A 131 -1.47 2.20 2.16
N MET A 132 -0.35 1.79 1.56
CA MET A 132 0.16 2.35 0.29
C MET A 132 -0.55 1.77 -0.94
N SER A 133 -0.87 0.46 -0.93
CA SER A 133 -1.50 -0.26 -2.04
C SER A 133 -2.96 0.13 -2.27
N ALA A 134 -3.74 0.29 -1.20
CA ALA A 134 -5.16 0.65 -1.28
C ALA A 134 -5.44 1.95 -2.06
N PRO A 135 -4.80 3.10 -1.78
CA PRO A 135 -5.02 4.33 -2.53
C PRO A 135 -4.54 4.23 -3.98
N LEU A 136 -3.49 3.45 -4.26
CA LEU A 136 -3.01 3.19 -5.63
C LEU A 136 -4.07 2.44 -6.46
N VAL A 137 -4.68 1.40 -5.88
CA VAL A 137 -5.74 0.62 -6.54
C VAL A 137 -7.02 1.44 -6.71
N ALA A 138 -7.40 2.24 -5.70
CA ALA A 138 -8.55 3.13 -5.82
C ALA A 138 -8.37 4.17 -6.94
N ALA A 139 -7.17 4.75 -7.07
CA ALA A 139 -6.84 5.67 -8.15
C ALA A 139 -6.92 4.99 -9.53
N ALA A 140 -6.42 3.76 -9.65
CA ALA A 140 -6.52 2.98 -10.90
C ALA A 140 -7.98 2.66 -11.29
N LEU A 141 -8.85 2.41 -10.32
CA LEU A 141 -10.29 2.23 -10.56
C LEU A 141 -10.93 3.54 -11.04
N ARG A 142 -10.64 4.67 -10.39
CA ARG A 142 -11.13 6.00 -10.79
C ARG A 142 -10.66 6.41 -12.18
N ALA A 143 -9.40 6.12 -12.53
CA ALA A 143 -8.86 6.35 -13.86
C ALA A 143 -9.61 5.58 -14.98
N ARG A 144 -10.37 4.54 -14.62
CA ARG A 144 -11.25 3.77 -15.52
C ARG A 144 -12.72 4.19 -15.43
N GLY A 145 -13.03 5.30 -14.77
CA GLY A 145 -14.40 5.78 -14.57
C GLY A 145 -15.20 5.01 -13.53
N ILE A 146 -14.55 4.25 -12.65
CA ILE A 146 -15.21 3.52 -11.56
C ILE A 146 -15.06 4.34 -10.27
N GLU A 147 -16.19 4.74 -9.67
CA GLU A 147 -16.17 5.35 -8.34
C GLU A 147 -15.57 4.38 -7.32
N ALA A 148 -14.48 4.83 -6.69
CA ALA A 148 -13.71 4.05 -5.74
C ALA A 148 -13.03 4.96 -4.71
N GLU A 149 -13.09 4.54 -3.45
CA GLU A 149 -12.47 5.17 -2.29
C GLU A 149 -11.57 4.17 -1.58
N ALA A 150 -10.42 4.63 -1.10
CA ALA A 150 -9.49 3.81 -0.32
C ALA A 150 -9.70 4.04 1.18
N ILE A 151 -10.08 2.97 1.87
CA ILE A 151 -10.34 2.96 3.30
C ILE A 151 -9.21 2.21 4.00
N ASP A 152 -8.70 2.77 5.10
CA ASP A 152 -7.76 2.08 5.96
C ASP A 152 -8.53 1.09 6.86
N ALA A 153 -8.11 -0.17 6.89
CA ALA A 153 -8.77 -1.19 7.70
C ALA A 153 -8.77 -0.84 9.20
N THR A 154 -7.79 -0.05 9.66
CA THR A 154 -7.69 0.40 11.06
C THR A 154 -8.82 1.36 11.47
N GLU A 155 -9.54 1.94 10.51
CA GLU A 155 -10.72 2.78 10.77
C GLU A 155 -11.99 1.95 11.04
N LEU A 156 -12.00 0.67 10.63
CA LEU A 156 -13.19 -0.17 10.63
C LEU A 156 -13.06 -1.47 11.44
N ILE A 157 -11.85 -2.05 11.48
CA ILE A 157 -11.60 -3.36 12.09
C ILE A 157 -10.90 -3.15 13.43
N VAL A 158 -11.63 -3.43 14.52
CA VAL A 158 -11.12 -3.33 15.88
C VAL A 158 -10.58 -4.68 16.32
N THR A 159 -9.31 -4.71 16.72
CA THR A 159 -8.65 -5.85 17.35
C THR A 159 -8.37 -5.57 18.82
N THR A 160 -7.97 -6.60 19.57
CA THR A 160 -7.41 -6.40 20.91
C THR A 160 -6.01 -5.79 20.84
N ALA A 161 -5.59 -5.14 21.93
CA ALA A 161 -4.24 -4.62 22.11
C ALA A 161 -3.25 -5.71 22.51
#